data_AF-A0A453EZW2-F1
#
_entry.id   AF-A0A453EZW2-F1
#
_cell.length_a   1.000
_cell.length_b   1.000
_cell.length_c   1.000
_cell.angle_alpha   90.00
_cell.angle_beta   90.00
_cell.angle_gamma   90.00
#
_symmetry.space_group_name_H-M   'P 1'
#
loop_
_entity.id
_entity.type
_entity.pdbx_description
1 polymer ?
#
loop_
_entity_poly.entity_id
_entity_poly.type
_entity_poly.pdbx_seq_one_letter_code
_entity_poly.pdbx_strand_id
1 'polypeptide(L)'
;QEAIFRVVAAVLHIGNINFAKGKEVDSSVIQDDNSRFHLNTASELLECDCNNLEKALITREIVTPEEIITRTLDPESALASRDALAKTIYSRLFDWIVEKINVSIGQDPNSKQLIGVLDIYGFESFKINRQF
;
A
#
# COMPACT_ATOMS: atom_id res chain seq x y z
N GLN A 1 -19.34 -6.32 -2.37
CA GLN A 1 -18.38 -6.92 -1.42
C GLN A 1 -17.16 -7.50 -2.13
N GLU A 2 -17.30 -8.16 -3.29
CA GLU A 2 -16.17 -8.68 -4.10
C GLU A 2 -15.02 -7.68 -4.29
N ALA A 3 -15.30 -6.43 -4.63
CA ALA A 3 -14.28 -5.41 -4.83
C ALA A 3 -13.41 -5.15 -3.58
N ILE A 4 -14.00 -5.20 -2.38
CA ILE A 4 -13.26 -5.03 -1.11
C ILE A 4 -12.30 -6.21 -0.91
N PHE A 5 -12.82 -7.44 -1.06
CA PHE A 5 -11.99 -8.64 -0.91
C PHE A 5 -10.88 -8.70 -1.96
N ARG A 6 -11.14 -8.24 -3.18
CA ARG A 6 -10.13 -8.13 -4.23
C ARG A 6 -8.99 -7.20 -3.85
N VAL A 7 -9.30 -6.01 -3.31
CA VAL A 7 -8.28 -5.05 -2.84
C VAL A 7 -7.51 -5.61 -1.65
N VAL A 8 -8.18 -6.25 -0.68
CA VAL A 8 -7.48 -6.88 0.46
C VAL A 8 -6.57 -8.01 -0.01
N ALA A 9 -7.02 -8.85 -0.94
CA ALA A 9 -6.19 -9.89 -1.53
C ALA A 9 -4.97 -9.29 -2.23
N ALA A 10 -5.13 -8.20 -2.99
CA ALA A 10 -4.01 -7.51 -3.63
C ALA A 10 -2.97 -7.04 -2.60
N VAL A 11 -3.41 -6.45 -1.49
CA VAL A 11 -2.51 -6.02 -0.38
C VAL A 11 -1.74 -7.21 0.20
N LEU A 12 -2.39 -8.36 0.40
CA LEU A 12 -1.73 -9.58 0.87
C LEU A 12 -0.70 -10.10 -0.13
N HIS A 13 -1.01 -10.09 -1.42
CA HIS A 13 -0.04 -10.47 -2.45
C HIS A 13 1.15 -9.50 -2.50
N ILE A 14 0.92 -8.18 -2.44
CA ILE A 14 1.99 -7.17 -2.40
C ILE A 14 2.94 -7.45 -1.23
N GLY A 15 2.42 -7.75 -0.03
CA GLY A 15 3.23 -8.02 1.16
C GLY A 15 4.16 -9.24 1.06
N ASN A 16 3.92 -10.13 0.09
CA ASN A 16 4.74 -11.33 -0.15
C ASN A 16 5.75 -11.17 -1.30
N ILE A 17 5.85 -9.99 -1.91
CA ILE A 17 6.87 -9.70 -2.94
C ILE A 17 8.19 -9.42 -2.23
N ASN A 18 9.25 -10.18 -2.56
CA ASN A 18 10.59 -9.93 -2.06
C ASN A 18 11.56 -9.55 -3.18
N PHE A 19 12.65 -8.90 -2.79
CA PHE A 19 13.63 -8.33 -3.69
C PHE A 19 15.04 -8.88 -3.42
N ALA A 20 15.78 -9.16 -4.49
CA ALA A 20 17.19 -9.53 -4.44
C ALA A 20 18.05 -8.40 -5.02
N LYS A 21 19.36 -8.44 -4.75
CA LYS A 21 20.31 -7.50 -5.34
C LYS A 21 20.37 -7.67 -6.85
N GLY A 22 20.27 -6.56 -7.58
CA GLY A 22 20.39 -6.53 -9.03
C GLY A 22 21.85 -6.58 -9.49
N LYS A 23 22.07 -6.28 -10.77
CA LYS A 23 23.41 -6.30 -11.39
C LYS A 23 24.29 -5.15 -10.91
N GLU A 24 23.70 -4.00 -10.59
CA GLU A 24 24.39 -2.83 -10.08
C GLU A 24 24.34 -2.80 -8.55
N VAL A 25 25.29 -2.09 -7.93
CA VAL A 25 25.48 -2.08 -6.46
C VAL A 25 24.22 -1.59 -5.72
N ASP A 26 23.54 -0.59 -6.27
CA ASP A 26 22.34 0.04 -5.68
C ASP A 26 21.06 -0.31 -6.47
N SER A 27 20.98 -1.54 -6.97
CA SER A 27 19.82 -2.01 -7.74
C SER A 27 19.18 -3.23 -7.11
N SER A 28 17.90 -3.40 -7.40
CA SER A 28 17.09 -4.54 -6.96
C SER A 28 16.35 -5.15 -8.14
N VAL A 29 16.02 -6.43 -7.98
CA VAL A 29 15.19 -7.22 -8.87
C VAL A 29 14.23 -8.07 -8.03
N ILE A 30 13.16 -8.57 -8.63
CA ILE A 30 12.29 -9.56 -7.98
C ILE A 30 13.12 -10.80 -7.60
N GLN A 31 12.96 -11.27 -6.36
CA GLN A 31 13.84 -12.29 -5.78
C GLN A 31 13.74 -13.66 -6.47
N ASP A 32 12.52 -14.13 -6.71
CA ASP A 32 12.24 -15.49 -7.18
C ASP A 32 10.88 -15.59 -7.88
N ASP A 33 10.58 -16.77 -8.43
CA ASP A 33 9.33 -17.06 -9.11
C ASP A 33 8.11 -16.93 -8.18
N ASN A 34 8.28 -17.15 -6.87
CA ASN A 34 7.21 -16.96 -5.90
C ASN A 34 6.86 -15.47 -5.75
N SER A 35 7.86 -14.61 -5.63
CA SER A 35 7.69 -13.15 -5.60
C SER A 35 7.10 -12.62 -6.91
N ARG A 36 7.52 -13.21 -8.05
CA ARG A 36 6.95 -12.92 -9.38
C ARG A 36 5.47 -13.30 -9.46
N PHE A 37 5.08 -14.47 -8.94
CA PHE A 37 3.69 -14.89 -8.87
C PHE A 37 2.84 -13.91 -8.05
N HIS A 38 3.34 -13.47 -6.89
CA HIS A 38 2.64 -12.48 -6.07
C HIS A 38 2.51 -11.13 -6.77
N LEU A 39 3.54 -10.66 -7.46
CA LEU A 39 3.50 -9.43 -8.25
C LEU A 39 2.46 -9.50 -9.38
N ASN A 40 2.46 -10.58 -10.17
CA ASN A 40 1.49 -10.79 -11.24
C ASN A 40 0.06 -10.80 -10.69
N THR A 41 -0.18 -11.60 -9.65
CA THR A 41 -1.51 -11.72 -9.03
C THR A 41 -1.97 -10.37 -8.47
N ALA A 42 -1.08 -9.61 -7.81
CA ALA A 42 -1.40 -8.28 -7.33
C ALA A 42 -1.78 -7.32 -8.47
N SER A 43 -1.05 -7.35 -9.58
CA SER A 43 -1.37 -6.52 -10.75
C SER A 43 -2.71 -6.87 -11.39
N GLU A 44 -3.06 -8.15 -11.45
CA GLU A 44 -4.37 -8.62 -11.95
C GLU A 44 -5.52 -8.16 -11.04
N LEU A 45 -5.36 -8.31 -9.71
CA LEU A 45 -6.38 -7.90 -8.74
C LEU A 45 -6.58 -6.38 -8.70
N LEU A 46 -5.51 -5.61 -8.96
CA LEU A 46 -5.54 -4.14 -9.07
C LEU A 46 -5.90 -3.65 -10.47
N GLU A 47 -6.04 -4.56 -11.44
CA GLU A 47 -6.32 -4.25 -12.85
C GLU A 47 -5.31 -3.24 -13.43
N CYS A 48 -4.01 -3.42 -13.11
CA CYS A 48 -2.94 -2.54 -13.58
C CYS A 48 -1.85 -3.33 -14.33
N ASP A 49 -0.99 -2.61 -15.05
CA ASP A 49 0.14 -3.24 -15.76
C ASP A 49 1.20 -3.72 -14.77
N CYS A 50 1.57 -4.99 -14.88
CA CYS A 50 2.54 -5.64 -14.00
C CYS A 50 3.93 -4.99 -14.06
N ASN A 51 4.39 -4.58 -15.25
CA ASN A 51 5.71 -3.97 -15.41
C ASN A 51 5.76 -2.58 -14.77
N ASN A 52 4.66 -1.82 -14.87
CA ASN A 52 4.54 -0.53 -14.20
C ASN A 52 4.50 -0.68 -12.68
N LEU A 53 3.80 -1.70 -12.17
CA LEU A 53 3.80 -2.01 -10.73
C LEU A 53 5.20 -2.42 -10.26
N GLU A 54 5.89 -3.29 -10.99
CA GLU A 54 7.27 -3.68 -10.72
C GLU A 54 8.19 -2.45 -10.68
N LYS A 55 8.11 -1.60 -11.71
CA LYS A 55 8.91 -0.37 -11.81
C LYS A 55 8.63 0.57 -10.64
N ALA A 56 7.38 0.74 -10.24
CA ALA A 56 7.01 1.57 -9.09
C ALA A 56 7.59 1.04 -7.77
N LEU A 57 7.78 -0.27 -7.65
CA LEU A 57 8.36 -0.90 -6.45
C LEU A 57 9.88 -0.78 -6.40
N ILE A 58 10.57 -0.88 -7.55
CA ILE A 58 12.04 -0.99 -7.61
C ILE A 58 12.74 0.29 -8.10
N THR A 59 12.00 1.33 -8.46
CA THR A 59 12.59 2.59 -8.94
C THR A 59 12.04 3.79 -8.18
N ARG A 60 12.81 4.88 -8.22
CA ARG A 60 12.41 6.19 -7.74
C ARG A 60 12.70 7.22 -8.81
N GLU A 61 11.73 8.09 -9.05
CA GLU A 61 11.90 9.27 -9.87
C GLU A 61 12.39 10.44 -8.99
N ILE A 62 13.45 11.08 -9.45
CA ILE A 62 14.03 12.28 -8.85
C ILE A 62 13.77 13.41 -9.84
N VAL A 63 12.86 14.31 -9.45
CA VAL A 63 12.51 15.46 -10.27
C VAL A 63 13.46 16.61 -9.93
N THR A 64 14.23 17.07 -10.91
CA THR A 64 15.03 18.29 -10.85
C THR A 64 14.39 19.38 -11.72
N PRO A 65 14.82 20.66 -11.61
CA PRO A 65 14.31 21.71 -12.49
C PRO A 65 14.57 21.47 -13.99
N GLU A 66 15.56 20.64 -14.32
CA GLU A 66 16.01 20.40 -15.70
C GLU A 66 15.44 19.08 -16.25
N GLU A 67 15.30 18.04 -15.43
CA GLU A 67 14.91 16.71 -15.89
C GLU A 67 14.32 15.80 -14.79
N ILE A 68 13.72 14.69 -15.22
CA ILE A 68 13.27 13.59 -14.35
C ILE A 68 14.27 12.44 -14.49
N ILE A 69 14.97 12.12 -13.40
CA ILE A 69 15.96 11.04 -13.34
C ILE A 69 15.32 9.84 -12.66
N THR A 70 15.17 8.72 -13.37
CA THR A 70 14.76 7.45 -12.77
C THR A 70 15.98 6.67 -12.28
N ARG A 71 16.01 6.31 -11.00
CA ARG A 71 17.07 5.46 -10.40
C ARG A 71 16.46 4.22 -9.78
N THR A 72 17.15 3.09 -9.90
CA THR A 72 16.78 1.85 -9.18
C THR A 72 17.02 1.99 -7.69
N LEU A 73 16.22 1.27 -6.90
CA LEU A 73 16.36 1.14 -5.46
C LEU A 73 17.19 -0.10 -5.12
N ASP A 74 17.94 -0.04 -4.03
CA ASP A 74 18.49 -1.23 -3.39
C ASP A 74 17.35 -2.11 -2.80
N PRO A 75 17.60 -3.38 -2.45
CA PRO A 75 16.55 -4.28 -1.94
C PRO A 75 15.84 -3.81 -0.67
N GLU A 76 16.53 -3.10 0.24
CA GLU A 76 15.92 -2.60 1.48
C GLU A 76 14.98 -1.44 1.17
N SER A 77 15.40 -0.51 0.31
CA SER A 77 14.56 0.59 -0.17
C SER A 77 13.35 0.08 -0.97
N ALA A 78 13.51 -0.96 -1.78
CA ALA A 78 12.40 -1.59 -2.52
C ALA A 78 11.39 -2.26 -1.56
N LEU A 79 11.87 -2.90 -0.49
CA LEU A 79 11.02 -3.47 0.56
C LEU A 79 10.23 -2.38 1.30
N ALA A 80 10.87 -1.26 1.61
CA ALA A 80 10.18 -0.11 2.20
C ALA A 80 9.13 0.49 1.24
N SER A 81 9.42 0.55 -0.07
CA SER A 81 8.47 0.99 -1.11
C SER A 81 7.24 0.08 -1.19
N ARG A 82 7.45 -1.25 -1.19
CA ARG A 82 6.38 -2.26 -1.13
C ARG A 82 5.47 -2.06 0.08
N ASP A 83 6.07 -1.92 1.26
CA ASP A 83 5.31 -1.75 2.51
C ASP A 83 4.54 -0.43 2.52
N ALA A 84 5.13 0.65 2.01
CA ALA A 84 4.46 1.94 1.85
C ALA A 84 3.27 1.85 0.88
N LEU A 85 3.42 1.16 -0.24
CA LEU A 85 2.34 0.93 -1.20
C LEU A 85 1.20 0.11 -0.56
N ALA A 86 1.53 -1.01 0.09
CA ALA A 86 0.55 -1.86 0.76
C ALA A 86 -0.25 -1.10 1.82
N LYS A 87 0.44 -0.32 2.67
CA LYS A 87 -0.20 0.54 3.67
C LYS A 87 -1.10 1.58 3.01
N THR A 88 -0.62 2.26 1.97
CA THR A 88 -1.39 3.30 1.28
C THR A 88 -2.69 2.75 0.71
N ILE A 89 -2.63 1.60 0.03
CA ILE A 89 -3.82 0.95 -0.54
C ILE A 89 -4.81 0.57 0.56
N TYR A 90 -4.33 -0.04 1.64
CA TYR A 90 -5.17 -0.44 2.77
C TYR A 90 -5.82 0.76 3.46
N SER A 91 -5.06 1.83 3.74
CA SER A 91 -5.58 3.07 4.34
C SER A 91 -6.67 3.69 3.47
N ARG A 92 -6.46 3.77 2.15
CA ARG A 92 -7.47 4.29 1.22
C ARG A 92 -8.74 3.45 1.19
N LEU A 93 -8.60 2.12 1.26
CA LEU A 93 -9.74 1.21 1.35
C LEU A 93 -10.52 1.44 2.65
N PHE A 94 -9.81 1.59 3.78
CA PHE A 94 -10.43 1.83 5.08
C PHE A 94 -11.20 3.15 5.09
N ASP A 95 -10.58 4.25 4.64
CA ASP A 95 -11.22 5.57 4.54
C ASP A 95 -12.51 5.48 3.70
N TRP A 96 -12.44 4.78 2.55
CA TRP A 96 -13.59 4.58 1.69
C TRP A 96 -14.71 3.77 2.36
N ILE A 97 -14.37 2.73 3.13
CA ILE A 97 -15.35 1.94 3.89
C ILE A 97 -16.04 2.83 4.93
N VAL A 98 -15.28 3.64 5.68
CA VAL A 98 -15.80 4.57 6.68
C VAL A 98 -16.75 5.58 6.02
N GLU A 99 -16.36 6.14 4.88
CA GLU A 99 -17.22 7.05 4.10
C GLU A 99 -18.54 6.38 3.68
N LYS A 100 -18.48 5.14 3.16
CA LYS A 100 -19.68 4.39 2.76
C LYS A 100 -20.60 4.09 3.93
N ILE A 101 -20.06 3.74 5.09
CA ILE A 101 -20.84 3.51 6.31
C ILE A 101 -21.52 4.83 6.74
N ASN A 102 -20.78 5.94 6.77
CA ASN A 102 -21.32 7.25 7.15
C ASN A 102 -22.46 7.69 6.24
N VAL A 103 -22.31 7.51 4.92
CA VAL A 103 -23.38 7.78 3.95
C VAL A 103 -24.59 6.87 4.18
N SER A 104 -24.38 5.59 4.48
CA SER A 104 -25.46 4.62 4.67
C SER A 104 -26.25 4.81 5.96
N ILE A 105 -25.62 5.23 7.05
CA ILE A 105 -26.30 5.55 8.31
C ILE A 105 -27.17 6.80 8.12
N GLY A 106 -26.69 7.75 7.31
CA GLY A 106 -27.35 9.02 7.09
C GLY A 106 -27.18 9.96 8.28
N GLN A 107 -27.21 11.26 7.99
CA GLN A 107 -27.26 12.32 9.00
C GLN A 107 -28.37 13.28 8.57
N ASP A 108 -29.18 13.76 9.51
CA ASP A 108 -30.08 14.87 9.24
C ASP A 108 -29.23 16.16 9.15
N PRO A 109 -29.09 16.78 7.96
CA PRO A 109 -28.28 17.98 7.80
C PRO A 109 -28.85 19.19 8.57
N ASN A 110 -30.11 19.12 9.02
CA ASN A 110 -30.74 20.18 9.80
C ASN A 110 -30.61 19.99 11.31
N SER A 111 -30.00 18.89 11.78
CA SER A 111 -29.80 18.66 13.20
C SER A 111 -28.85 19.69 13.79
N LYS A 112 -29.27 20.34 14.88
CA LYS A 112 -28.45 21.29 15.65
C LYS A 112 -27.66 20.62 16.78
N GLN A 113 -27.84 19.33 16.98
CA GLN A 113 -27.28 18.57 18.10
C GLN A 113 -26.65 17.27 17.61
N LEU A 114 -25.47 16.94 18.14
CA LEU A 114 -24.71 15.73 17.84
C LEU A 114 -24.28 15.08 19.16
N ILE A 115 -24.51 13.77 19.31
CA ILE A 115 -23.96 12.98 20.42
C ILE A 115 -22.88 12.07 19.82
N GLY A 116 -21.62 12.33 20.17
CA GLY A 116 -20.49 11.50 19.78
C GLY A 116 -20.18 10.45 20.84
N VAL A 117 -19.99 9.20 20.42
CA VAL A 117 -19.45 8.12 21.27
C VAL A 117 -18.00 7.92 20.88
N LEU A 118 -17.08 8.01 21.85
CA LEU A 118 -15.66 7.83 21.63
C LEU A 118 -15.25 6.42 22.06
N ASP A 119 -14.87 5.59 21.10
CA ASP A 119 -14.22 4.31 21.32
C ASP A 119 -12.85 4.34 20.64
N ILE A 120 -11.79 4.37 21.45
CA ILE A 120 -10.42 4.40 20.99
C ILE A 120 -9.68 3.22 21.60
N TYR A 121 -8.73 2.67 20.84
CA TYR A 121 -7.89 1.57 21.26
C TYR A 121 -7.18 1.89 22.59
N GLY A 122 -7.17 0.90 23.49
CA GLY A 122 -6.55 0.99 24.81
C GLY A 122 -5.02 0.99 24.75
N PHE A 123 -4.38 1.22 25.89
CA PHE A 123 -2.91 1.27 25.98
C PHE A 123 -2.29 -0.11 25.74
N GLU A 124 -1.39 -0.21 24.78
CA GLU A 124 -0.60 -1.42 24.54
C GLU A 124 0.86 -1.19 25.00
N SER A 125 1.42 -2.14 25.76
CA SER A 125 2.80 -2.07 26.26
C SER A 125 3.63 -3.16 25.59
N PHE A 126 4.30 -2.79 24.50
CA PHE A 126 5.24 -3.65 23.80
C PHE A 126 6.69 -3.24 24.12
N LYS A 127 7.63 -4.17 23.89
CA LYS A 127 9.07 -3.87 24.00
C LYS A 127 9.51 -2.73 23.07
N ILE A 128 8.83 -2.55 21.94
CA ILE A 128 8.98 -1.43 21.02
C ILE A 128 7.57 -0.99 20.62
N ASN A 129 7.16 0.19 21.08
CA ASN A 129 5.92 0.81 20.64
C ASN A 129 6.19 1.58 19.34
N ARG A 130 5.64 1.11 18.22
CA ARG A 130 5.68 1.86 16.95
C ARG A 130 4.35 2.60 16.78
N GLN A 131 4.38 3.89 16.51
CA GLN A 131 3.20 4.61 16.02
C GLN A 131 2.85 4.04 14.64
N PHE A 132 1.58 3.67 14.46
CA PHE A 132 1.03 3.17 13.21
C PHE A 132 1.18 4.19 12.07
#